data_AF-A0A833RNT6-F1
#
_entry.id   AF-A0A833RNT6-F1
#
_cell.length_a   1.000
_cell.length_b   1.000
_cell.length_c   1.000
_cell.angle_alpha   90.00
_cell.angle_beta   90.00
_cell.angle_gamma   90.00
#
_symmetry.space_group_name_H-M   'P 1'
#
loop_
_entity.id
_entity.type
_entity.pdbx_description
1 polymer ?
#
loop_
_entity_poly.entity_id
_entity_poly.type
_entity_poly.pdbx_seq_one_letter_code
_entity_poly.pdbx_strand_id
1 'polypeptide(L)'
;MVARNACWWLSPWKKLDQEWQAACARGQQQLAKLADSLQKTTYLTGEHWGSLADSEQIRHRASSRLWDLAHRCSKRLQDEVDGLADIFARMQRLVTDGQANSLDEKRKQRYGTLLLEVLMMYKHELVAKSLIASDIFECFKHETVTIYLASWQMQPHIDLQRLEELETLIQNDLHYQTQTPRR
;
A
#
# COMPACT_ATOMS: atom_id res chain seq x y z
N MET A 1 22.98 9.41 21.68
CA MET A 1 22.70 7.98 21.45
C MET A 1 21.56 7.42 22.36
N VAL A 2 20.77 8.27 23.03
CA VAL A 2 19.81 7.86 24.10
C VAL A 2 18.34 7.81 23.63
N ALA A 3 18.01 8.39 22.47
CA ALA A 3 16.63 8.49 21.98
C ALA A 3 16.04 7.19 21.38
N ARG A 4 16.82 6.10 21.29
CA ARG A 4 16.40 4.84 20.65
C ARG A 4 15.57 3.90 21.53
N ASN A 5 15.38 4.20 22.82
CA ASN A 5 14.94 3.20 23.82
C ASN A 5 13.55 3.44 24.45
N ALA A 6 12.72 4.34 23.93
CA ALA A 6 11.44 4.65 24.57
C ALA A 6 10.24 3.89 23.99
N CYS A 7 10.12 3.88 22.66
CA CYS A 7 9.12 3.10 21.95
C CYS A 7 9.85 2.15 21.00
N TRP A 8 9.79 0.85 21.30
CA TRP A 8 10.59 -0.17 20.61
C TRP A 8 10.20 -0.34 19.14
N TRP A 9 8.93 -0.08 18.81
CA TRP A 9 8.38 -0.31 17.47
C TRP A 9 8.39 0.93 16.57
N LEU A 10 8.52 2.16 17.09
CA LEU A 10 8.33 3.38 16.30
C LEU A 10 9.31 3.50 15.13
N SER A 11 10.61 3.32 15.39
CA SER A 11 11.62 3.42 14.32
C SER A 11 11.55 2.25 13.31
N PRO A 12 11.39 0.98 13.74
CA PRO A 12 11.12 -0.12 12.82
C PRO A 12 9.86 0.12 11.97
N TRP A 13 8.76 0.58 12.59
CA TRP A 13 7.51 0.86 11.91
C TRP A 13 7.67 1.93 10.83
N LYS A 14 8.36 3.05 11.10
CA LYS A 14 8.61 4.10 10.09
C LYS A 14 9.31 3.59 8.84
N LYS A 15 10.21 2.61 8.97
CA LYS A 15 10.85 1.98 7.80
C LYS A 15 9.85 1.13 7.02
N LEU A 16 9.02 0.36 7.72
CA LEU A 16 7.97 -0.44 7.11
C LEU A 16 6.90 0.43 6.43
N ASP A 17 6.59 1.60 6.98
CA ASP A 17 5.68 2.58 6.37
C ASP A 17 6.24 3.11 5.03
N GLN A 18 7.53 3.43 4.96
CA GLN A 18 8.16 3.82 3.70
C GLN A 18 8.10 2.70 2.66
N GLU A 19 8.35 1.45 3.07
CA GLU A 19 8.20 0.28 2.20
C GLU A 19 6.74 0.13 1.72
N TRP A 20 5.76 0.34 2.61
CA TRP A 20 4.34 0.31 2.31
C TRP A 20 3.95 1.36 1.26
N GLN A 21 4.36 2.61 1.45
CA GLN A 21 4.10 3.70 0.51
C GLN A 21 4.70 3.40 -0.88
N ALA A 22 5.92 2.86 -0.91
CA ALA A 22 6.56 2.47 -2.17
C ALA A 22 5.79 1.34 -2.88
N ALA A 23 5.29 0.34 -2.15
CA ALA A 23 4.46 -0.73 -2.70
C ALA A 23 3.12 -0.20 -3.23
N CYS A 24 2.46 0.70 -2.50
CA CYS A 24 1.24 1.38 -2.97
C CYS A 24 1.48 2.14 -4.29
N ALA A 25 2.58 2.88 -4.39
CA ALA A 25 2.93 3.62 -5.61
C ALA A 25 3.16 2.68 -6.81
N ARG A 26 3.81 1.52 -6.59
CA ARG A 26 3.99 0.51 -7.64
C ARG A 26 2.66 -0.11 -8.06
N GLY A 27 1.79 -0.45 -7.11
CA GLY A 27 0.44 -0.96 -7.36
C GLY A 27 -0.40 0.02 -8.19
N GLN A 28 -0.42 1.30 -7.79
CA GLN A 28 -1.04 2.38 -8.56
C GLN A 28 -0.50 2.44 -10.00
N GLN A 29 0.83 2.34 -10.17
CA GLN A 29 1.43 2.36 -11.51
C GLN A 29 1.01 1.17 -12.37
N GLN A 30 0.84 -0.03 -11.80
CA GLN A 30 0.36 -1.19 -12.56
C GLN A 30 -1.08 -1.01 -13.01
N LEU A 31 -1.96 -0.49 -12.14
CA LEU A 31 -3.35 -0.19 -12.50
C LEU A 31 -3.46 0.89 -13.58
N ALA A 32 -2.64 1.94 -13.52
CA ALA A 32 -2.59 2.95 -14.58
C ALA A 32 -2.17 2.35 -15.94
N LYS A 33 -1.14 1.50 -15.95
CA LYS A 33 -0.71 0.78 -17.17
C LYS A 33 -1.77 -0.18 -17.70
N LEU A 34 -2.52 -0.81 -16.80
CA LEU A 34 -3.66 -1.67 -17.15
C LEU A 34 -4.77 -0.85 -17.83
N ALA A 35 -5.15 0.27 -17.23
CA ALA A 35 -6.15 1.20 -17.79
C ALA A 35 -5.72 1.71 -19.18
N ASP A 36 -4.46 2.16 -19.32
CA ASP A 36 -3.90 2.60 -20.60
C ASP A 36 -3.97 1.51 -21.68
N SER A 37 -3.69 0.26 -21.30
CA SER A 37 -3.69 -0.88 -22.23
C SER A 37 -5.10 -1.19 -22.73
N LEU A 38 -6.09 -1.10 -21.83
CA LEU A 38 -7.49 -1.29 -22.17
C LEU A 38 -8.03 -0.14 -23.01
N GLN A 39 -7.72 1.11 -22.66
CA GLN A 39 -8.07 2.28 -23.46
C GLN A 39 -7.54 2.19 -24.89
N LYS A 40 -6.26 1.82 -25.05
CA LYS A 40 -5.63 1.65 -26.36
C LYS A 40 -6.25 0.49 -27.16
N THR A 41 -6.70 -0.56 -26.47
CA THR A 41 -7.42 -1.67 -27.12
C THR A 41 -8.76 -1.19 -27.67
N THR A 42 -9.54 -0.44 -26.88
CA THR A 42 -10.80 0.18 -27.34
C THR A 42 -10.57 1.12 -28.53
N TYR A 43 -9.50 1.91 -28.50
CA TYR A 43 -9.15 2.81 -29.60
C TYR A 43 -8.76 2.06 -30.89
N LEU A 44 -8.02 0.94 -30.79
CA LEU A 44 -7.63 0.08 -31.93
C LEU A 44 -8.82 -0.62 -32.60
N THR A 45 -9.90 -0.83 -31.85
CA THR A 45 -11.13 -1.43 -32.37
C THR A 45 -12.12 -0.40 -32.90
N GLY A 46 -11.85 0.89 -32.73
CA GLY A 46 -12.74 1.97 -33.18
C GLY A 46 -12.50 2.41 -34.62
N GLU A 47 -13.52 3.01 -35.23
CA GLU A 47 -13.53 3.47 -36.64
C GLU A 47 -12.53 4.62 -36.92
N HIS A 48 -11.90 5.16 -35.89
CA HIS A 48 -11.01 6.32 -35.94
C HIS A 48 -9.68 6.05 -36.64
N TRP A 49 -9.35 4.79 -36.94
CA TRP A 49 -8.10 4.38 -37.58
C TRP A 49 -8.08 4.57 -39.11
N GLY A 50 -9.21 4.93 -39.73
CA GLY A 50 -9.26 5.17 -41.18
C GLY A 50 -8.73 3.98 -41.98
N SER A 51 -7.86 4.22 -42.97
CA SER A 51 -7.30 3.18 -43.84
C SER A 51 -6.45 2.12 -43.13
N LEU A 52 -5.99 2.38 -41.90
CA LEU A 52 -5.26 1.41 -41.10
C LEU A 52 -6.19 0.43 -40.36
N ALA A 53 -7.49 0.75 -40.25
CA ALA A 53 -8.49 -0.17 -39.69
C ALA A 53 -8.63 -1.45 -40.52
N ASP A 54 -8.33 -1.37 -41.82
CA ASP A 54 -8.35 -2.48 -42.78
C ASP A 54 -7.12 -3.38 -42.67
N SER A 55 -6.08 -2.97 -41.94
CA SER A 55 -4.88 -3.77 -41.71
C SER A 55 -5.07 -4.74 -40.55
N GLU A 56 -5.80 -5.83 -40.81
CA GLU A 56 -6.18 -6.84 -39.82
C GLU A 56 -4.98 -7.41 -39.05
N GLN A 57 -3.86 -7.65 -39.74
CA GLN A 57 -2.65 -8.19 -39.11
C GLN A 57 -2.01 -7.23 -38.10
N ILE A 58 -1.99 -5.93 -38.41
CA ILE A 58 -1.44 -4.91 -37.51
C ILE A 58 -2.34 -4.77 -36.29
N ARG A 59 -3.66 -4.71 -36.49
CA ARG A 59 -4.64 -4.64 -35.42
C ARG A 59 -4.55 -5.85 -34.50
N HIS A 60 -4.55 -7.07 -35.05
CA HIS A 60 -4.43 -8.30 -34.27
C HIS A 60 -3.14 -8.34 -33.44
N ARG A 61 -2.00 -7.98 -34.05
CA ARG A 61 -0.71 -7.96 -33.36
C ARG A 61 -0.64 -6.90 -32.26
N ALA A 62 -1.20 -5.71 -32.50
CA ALA A 62 -1.25 -4.64 -31.51
C ALA A 62 -2.16 -5.01 -30.33
N SER A 63 -3.37 -5.50 -30.60
CA SER A 63 -4.31 -5.96 -29.57
C SER A 63 -3.72 -7.11 -28.73
N SER A 64 -3.10 -8.11 -29.36
CA SER A 64 -2.44 -9.21 -28.64
C SER A 64 -1.34 -8.68 -27.69
N ARG A 65 -0.50 -7.75 -28.14
CA ARG A 65 0.55 -7.16 -27.29
C ARG A 65 0.00 -6.35 -26.11
N LEU A 66 -1.11 -5.64 -26.32
CA LEU A 66 -1.77 -4.87 -25.26
C LEU A 66 -2.44 -5.80 -24.25
N TRP A 67 -3.05 -6.89 -24.69
CA TRP A 67 -3.58 -7.94 -23.81
C TRP A 67 -2.48 -8.59 -22.98
N ASP A 68 -1.35 -8.94 -23.59
CA ASP A 68 -0.19 -9.47 -22.85
C ASP A 68 0.33 -8.48 -21.81
N LEU A 69 0.35 -7.18 -22.14
CA LEU A 69 0.77 -6.13 -21.21
C LEU A 69 -0.22 -5.98 -20.06
N ALA A 70 -1.52 -5.93 -20.35
CA ALA A 70 -2.58 -5.89 -19.38
C ALA A 70 -2.49 -7.08 -18.40
N HIS A 71 -2.33 -8.29 -18.93
CA HIS A 71 -2.18 -9.49 -18.11
C HIS A 71 -0.93 -9.44 -17.21
N ARG A 72 0.21 -8.98 -17.74
CA ARG A 72 1.44 -8.79 -16.92
C ARG A 72 1.26 -7.73 -15.84
N CYS A 73 0.59 -6.62 -16.13
CA CYS A 73 0.32 -5.57 -15.16
C CYS A 73 -0.63 -6.05 -14.06
N SER A 74 -1.67 -6.79 -14.44
CA SER A 74 -2.57 -7.48 -13.52
C SER A 74 -1.76 -8.41 -12.61
N LYS A 75 -0.99 -9.36 -13.13
CA LYS A 75 -0.13 -10.23 -12.31
C LYS A 75 0.79 -9.45 -11.36
N ARG A 76 1.46 -8.40 -11.85
CA ARG A 76 2.32 -7.56 -10.99
C ARG A 76 1.53 -6.84 -9.90
N LEU A 77 0.28 -6.46 -10.13
CA LEU A 77 -0.57 -5.89 -9.10
C LEU A 77 -0.80 -6.87 -7.95
N GLN A 78 -1.02 -8.15 -8.25
CA GLN A 78 -1.10 -9.20 -7.21
C GLN A 78 0.21 -9.32 -6.45
N ASP A 79 1.35 -9.37 -7.14
CA ASP A 79 2.65 -9.42 -6.49
C ASP A 79 2.86 -8.22 -5.53
N GLU A 80 2.38 -7.02 -5.89
CA GLU A 80 2.45 -5.84 -5.01
C GLU A 80 1.49 -5.95 -3.80
N VAL A 81 0.29 -6.52 -3.96
CA VAL A 81 -0.64 -6.76 -2.85
C VAL A 81 -0.12 -7.84 -1.90
N ASP A 82 0.47 -8.90 -2.42
CA ASP A 82 1.17 -9.92 -1.62
C ASP A 82 2.34 -9.28 -0.86
N GLY A 83 3.10 -8.40 -1.52
CA GLY A 83 4.14 -7.60 -0.86
C GLY A 83 3.61 -6.70 0.26
N LEU A 84 2.44 -6.09 0.09
CA LEU A 84 1.78 -5.33 1.16
C LEU A 84 1.38 -6.23 2.34
N ALA A 85 0.89 -7.44 2.07
CA ALA A 85 0.58 -8.42 3.11
C ALA A 85 1.83 -8.85 3.89
N ASP A 86 2.97 -9.03 3.21
CA ASP A 86 4.26 -9.33 3.83
C ASP A 86 4.76 -8.19 4.72
N ILE A 87 4.64 -6.94 4.25
CA ILE A 87 4.97 -5.74 5.03
C ILE A 87 4.09 -5.68 6.27
N PHE A 88 2.78 -5.89 6.14
CA PHE A 88 1.85 -5.90 7.25
C PHE A 88 2.17 -7.01 8.26
N ALA A 89 2.49 -8.22 7.81
CA ALA A 89 2.92 -9.31 8.67
C ALA A 89 4.21 -8.95 9.46
N ARG A 90 5.15 -8.23 8.83
CA ARG A 90 6.33 -7.69 9.51
C ARG A 90 5.98 -6.61 10.54
N MET A 91 5.00 -5.74 10.24
CA MET A 91 4.51 -4.76 11.21
C MET A 91 3.85 -5.45 12.42
N GLN A 92 3.07 -6.52 12.20
CA GLN A 92 2.46 -7.30 13.29
C GLN A 92 3.49 -7.94 14.22
N ARG A 93 4.63 -8.40 13.69
CA ARG A 93 5.72 -8.98 14.50
C ARG A 93 6.33 -7.99 15.49
N LEU A 94 6.17 -6.67 15.27
CA LEU A 94 6.62 -5.64 16.21
C LEU A 94 5.90 -5.73 17.56
N VAL A 95 4.69 -6.31 17.62
CA VAL A 95 3.95 -6.52 18.87
C VAL A 95 4.68 -7.49 19.80
N THR A 96 5.28 -8.52 19.22
CA THR A 96 5.95 -9.61 19.93
C THR A 96 7.47 -9.43 20.02
N ASP A 97 8.00 -8.28 19.59
CA ASP A 97 9.44 -8.05 19.54
C ASP A 97 10.04 -8.12 20.96
N GLY A 98 11.12 -8.88 21.10
CA GLY A 98 11.79 -9.13 22.38
C GLY A 98 12.34 -7.86 23.03
N GLN A 99 12.53 -6.78 22.26
CA GLN A 99 12.88 -5.46 22.81
C GLN A 99 11.80 -4.86 23.73
N ALA A 100 10.54 -5.32 23.62
CA ALA A 100 9.48 -4.94 24.54
C ALA A 100 9.69 -5.49 25.97
N ASN A 101 10.47 -6.57 26.14
CA ASN A 101 10.65 -7.24 27.43
C ASN A 101 11.60 -6.51 28.38
N SER A 102 12.34 -5.49 27.90
CA SER A 102 13.18 -4.63 28.75
C SER A 102 12.46 -3.39 29.28
N LEU A 103 11.19 -3.18 28.92
CA LEU A 103 10.40 -2.01 29.32
C LEU A 103 9.50 -2.32 30.53
N ASP A 104 9.18 -1.27 31.30
CA ASP A 104 8.16 -1.33 32.35
C ASP A 104 6.80 -1.74 31.79
N GLU A 105 6.06 -2.58 32.52
CA GLU A 105 4.84 -3.24 32.05
C GLU A 105 3.75 -2.22 31.67
N LYS A 106 3.66 -1.10 32.40
CA LYS A 106 2.73 0.00 32.08
C LYS A 106 3.07 0.68 30.76
N ARG A 107 4.36 0.84 30.45
CA ARG A 107 4.83 1.46 29.18
C ARG A 107 4.62 0.51 28.02
N LYS A 108 4.94 -0.76 28.23
CA LYS A 108 4.69 -1.84 27.27
C LYS A 108 3.20 -1.89 26.90
N GLN A 109 2.31 -1.83 27.89
CA GLN A 109 0.88 -1.80 27.66
C GLN A 109 0.44 -0.53 26.90
N ARG A 110 0.85 0.67 27.34
CA ARG A 110 0.47 1.94 26.69
C ARG A 110 0.91 1.99 25.23
N TYR A 111 2.21 1.81 24.96
CA TYR A 111 2.72 1.85 23.58
C TYR A 111 2.28 0.64 22.76
N GLY A 112 1.96 -0.50 23.40
CA GLY A 112 1.32 -1.64 22.75
C GLY A 112 -0.06 -1.29 22.23
N THR A 113 -0.89 -0.59 23.01
CA THR A 113 -2.21 -0.11 22.55
C THR A 113 -2.08 0.84 21.36
N LEU A 114 -1.11 1.77 21.39
CA LEU A 114 -0.86 2.66 20.26
C LEU A 114 -0.44 1.89 18.99
N LEU A 115 0.42 0.88 19.14
CA LEU A 115 0.81 0.02 18.01
C LEU A 115 -0.39 -0.74 17.44
N LEU A 116 -1.27 -1.27 18.29
CA LEU A 116 -2.48 -1.97 17.83
C LEU A 116 -3.42 -1.05 17.04
N GLU A 117 -3.54 0.21 17.46
CA GLU A 117 -4.30 1.23 16.72
C GLU A 117 -3.68 1.48 15.34
N VAL A 118 -2.36 1.67 15.27
CA VAL A 118 -1.64 1.80 14.00
C VAL A 118 -1.88 0.58 13.11
N LEU A 119 -1.66 -0.63 13.62
CA LEU A 119 -1.86 -1.88 12.87
C LEU A 119 -3.30 -2.04 12.38
N MET A 120 -4.27 -1.56 13.14
CA MET A 120 -5.67 -1.60 12.74
C MET A 120 -5.91 -0.75 11.49
N MET A 121 -5.32 0.44 11.38
CA MET A 121 -5.40 1.27 10.17
C MET A 121 -4.80 0.56 8.94
N TYR A 122 -3.58 0.03 9.05
CA TYR A 122 -2.93 -0.71 7.95
C TYR A 122 -3.70 -1.97 7.56
N LYS A 123 -4.33 -2.66 8.51
CA LYS A 123 -5.17 -3.84 8.23
C LYS A 123 -6.36 -3.47 7.36
N HIS A 124 -7.10 -2.41 7.72
CA HIS A 124 -8.26 -1.97 6.94
C HIS A 124 -7.84 -1.58 5.53
N GLU A 125 -6.72 -0.88 5.42
CA GLU A 125 -6.19 -0.50 4.12
C GLU A 125 -5.76 -1.71 3.28
N LEU A 126 -5.06 -2.70 3.88
CA LEU A 126 -4.69 -3.94 3.19
C LEU A 126 -5.91 -4.66 2.62
N VAL A 127 -6.98 -4.76 3.42
CA VAL A 127 -8.23 -5.39 2.98
C VAL A 127 -8.82 -4.64 1.80
N ALA A 128 -8.91 -3.31 1.86
CA ALA A 128 -9.42 -2.50 0.75
C ALA A 128 -8.61 -2.71 -0.54
N LYS A 129 -7.27 -2.69 -0.46
CA LYS A 129 -6.39 -2.91 -1.61
C LYS A 129 -6.48 -4.33 -2.17
N SER A 130 -6.64 -5.32 -1.30
CA SER A 130 -6.84 -6.72 -1.71
C SER A 130 -8.14 -6.90 -2.46
N LEU A 131 -9.22 -6.23 -2.03
CA LEU A 131 -10.51 -6.26 -2.73
C LEU A 131 -10.42 -5.61 -4.11
N ILE A 132 -9.73 -4.47 -4.23
CA ILE A 132 -9.47 -3.82 -5.52
C ILE A 132 -8.73 -4.77 -6.46
N ALA A 133 -7.66 -5.42 -5.98
CA ALA A 133 -6.92 -6.37 -6.80
C ALA A 133 -7.80 -7.56 -7.21
N SER A 134 -8.49 -8.20 -6.26
CA SER A 134 -9.38 -9.35 -6.53
C SER A 134 -10.43 -9.04 -7.60
N ASP A 135 -11.10 -7.89 -7.49
CA ASP A 135 -12.09 -7.46 -8.47
C ASP A 135 -11.48 -7.24 -9.86
N ILE A 136 -10.27 -6.66 -9.94
CA ILE A 136 -9.55 -6.48 -11.20
C ILE A 136 -9.13 -7.82 -11.83
N PHE A 137 -8.90 -8.86 -11.04
CA PHE A 137 -8.59 -10.21 -11.52
C PHE A 137 -9.83 -11.00 -11.97
N GLU A 138 -10.91 -10.90 -11.20
CA GLU A 138 -12.11 -11.72 -11.41
C GLU A 138 -13.01 -11.18 -12.52
N CYS A 139 -12.99 -9.86 -12.77
CA CYS A 139 -13.83 -9.22 -13.77
C CYS A 139 -13.06 -8.87 -15.05
N PHE A 140 -13.36 -9.60 -16.14
CA PHE A 140 -12.73 -9.42 -17.46
C PHE A 140 -13.25 -8.22 -18.27
N LYS A 141 -14.21 -7.44 -17.76
CA LYS A 141 -14.90 -6.35 -18.48
C LYS A 141 -14.98 -5.06 -17.66
N HIS A 142 -13.88 -4.68 -17.03
CA HIS A 142 -13.80 -3.36 -16.43
C HIS A 142 -13.73 -2.27 -17.49
N GLU A 143 -14.56 -1.25 -17.34
CA GLU A 143 -14.38 -0.01 -18.09
C GLU A 143 -13.06 0.65 -17.69
N THR A 144 -12.39 1.29 -18.66
CA THR A 144 -11.13 2.01 -18.43
C THR A 144 -11.22 2.98 -17.23
N VAL A 145 -12.38 3.65 -17.08
CA VAL A 145 -12.62 4.60 -15.98
C VAL A 145 -12.59 3.89 -14.62
N THR A 146 -13.19 2.71 -14.49
CA THR A 146 -13.17 1.90 -13.27
C THR A 146 -11.75 1.58 -12.84
N ILE A 147 -10.88 1.25 -13.79
CA ILE A 147 -9.47 0.90 -13.50
C ILE A 147 -8.65 2.13 -13.13
N TYR A 148 -8.92 3.29 -13.73
CA TYR A 148 -8.30 4.55 -13.28
C TYR A 148 -8.74 4.93 -11.86
N LEU A 149 -10.02 4.78 -11.53
CA LEU A 149 -10.51 5.02 -10.17
C LEU A 149 -9.84 4.07 -9.17
N ALA A 150 -9.76 2.78 -9.49
CA ALA A 150 -9.01 1.80 -8.71
C ALA A 150 -7.54 2.19 -8.52
N SER A 151 -6.91 2.75 -9.57
CA SER A 151 -5.52 3.21 -9.50
C SER A 151 -5.32 4.33 -8.47
N TRP A 152 -6.29 5.26 -8.36
CA TRP A 152 -6.26 6.31 -7.34
C TRP A 152 -6.50 5.75 -5.96
N GLN A 153 -7.44 4.81 -5.82
CA GLN A 153 -7.72 4.14 -4.54
C GLN A 153 -6.55 3.29 -4.03
N MET A 154 -5.59 2.92 -4.90
CA MET A 154 -4.36 2.28 -4.46
C MET A 154 -3.37 3.20 -3.74
N GLN A 155 -3.56 4.52 -3.77
CA GLN A 155 -2.76 5.43 -2.94
C GLN A 155 -2.90 5.11 -1.45
N PRO A 156 -1.91 5.48 -0.61
CA PRO A 156 -2.01 5.31 0.83
C PRO A 156 -3.20 6.10 1.41
N HIS A 157 -4.16 5.43 2.02
CA HIS A 157 -5.32 6.03 2.70
C HIS A 157 -5.28 5.72 4.20
N ILE A 158 -4.18 6.14 4.82
CA ILE A 158 -3.97 6.05 6.27
C ILE A 158 -4.19 7.44 6.86
N ASP A 159 -4.79 7.49 8.05
CA ASP A 159 -4.99 8.75 8.77
C ASP A 159 -3.63 9.30 9.25
N LEU A 160 -3.01 10.12 8.41
CA LEU A 160 -1.72 10.76 8.66
C LEU A 160 -1.78 11.69 9.87
N GLN A 161 -2.89 12.41 10.03
CA GLN A 161 -3.09 13.28 11.19
C GLN A 161 -3.05 12.44 12.47
N ARG A 162 -3.75 11.31 12.48
CA ARG A 162 -3.73 10.42 13.63
C ARG A 162 -2.35 9.83 13.89
N LEU A 163 -1.61 9.45 12.85
CA LEU A 163 -0.23 8.98 13.00
C LEU A 163 0.70 10.04 13.60
N GLU A 164 0.56 11.30 13.18
CA GLU A 164 1.31 12.44 13.74
C GLU A 164 0.94 12.68 15.21
N GLU A 165 -0.35 12.65 15.55
CA GLU A 165 -0.82 12.74 16.95
C GLU A 165 -0.20 11.64 17.81
N LEU A 166 -0.22 10.38 17.35
CA LEU A 166 0.37 9.25 18.07
C LEU A 166 1.88 9.43 18.25
N GLU A 167 2.58 9.92 17.23
CA GLU A 167 4.00 10.22 17.33
C GLU A 167 4.27 11.33 18.35
N THR A 168 3.53 12.43 18.30
CA THR A 168 3.69 13.54 19.26
C THR A 168 3.41 13.10 20.70
N LEU A 169 2.42 12.21 20.93
CA LEU A 169 2.17 11.63 22.24
C LEU A 169 3.38 10.83 22.76
N ILE A 170 4.01 10.03 21.90
CA ILE A 170 5.22 9.28 22.24
C ILE A 170 6.39 10.23 22.55
N GLN A 171 6.56 11.30 21.77
CA GLN A 171 7.61 12.32 21.97
C GLN A 171 7.38 13.18 23.22
N ASN A 172 6.14 13.51 23.55
CA ASN A 172 5.80 14.28 24.75
C ASN A 172 6.00 13.45 26.02
N ASP A 173 5.56 12.19 26.02
CA ASP A 173 5.83 11.25 27.12
C ASP A 173 7.34 11.14 27.41
N LEU A 174 8.16 11.17 26.36
CA LEU A 174 9.62 11.20 26.44
C LEU A 174 10.15 12.47 27.12
N HIS A 175 9.65 13.64 26.71
CA HIS A 175 10.10 14.93 27.21
C HIS A 175 9.86 15.06 28.73
N TYR A 176 8.65 14.74 29.20
CA TYR A 176 8.30 14.83 30.62
C TYR A 176 9.09 13.84 31.50
N GLN A 177 9.50 12.69 30.96
CA GLN A 177 10.33 11.72 31.68
C GLN A 177 11.79 12.17 31.82
N THR A 178 12.33 12.88 30.83
CA THR A 178 13.69 13.42 30.94
C THR A 178 13.81 14.59 31.93
N GLN A 179 12.69 15.26 32.22
CA GLN A 179 12.63 16.41 33.12
C GLN A 179 12.29 16.05 34.57
N THR A 180 11.87 14.82 34.86
CA THR A 180 11.64 14.39 36.24
C THR A 180 12.98 14.12 36.92
N PRO A 181 13.41 14.91 37.93
CA PRO A 181 14.66 14.64 38.63
C PRO A 181 14.48 13.36 39.44
N ARG A 182 15.43 12.43 39.32
CA ARG A 182 15.55 11.27 40.22
C ARG A 182 15.74 11.81 41.64
N ARG A 183 14.70 11.72 42.47
CA ARG A 183 14.82 11.83 43.93
C ARG A 183 15.27 10.49 44.49
#